data_AF-A0A7C1T2C8-F1
#
_entry.id   AF-A0A7C1T2C8-F1
#
_cell.length_a   1.000
_cell.length_b   1.000
_cell.length_c   1.000
_cell.angle_alpha   90.00
_cell.angle_beta   90.00
_cell.angle_gamma   90.00
#
_symmetry.space_group_name_H-M   'P 1'
#
loop_
_entity.id
_entity.type
_entity.pdbx_description
1 polymer ?
#
loop_
_entity_poly.entity_id
_entity_poly.type
_entity_poly.pdbx_seq_one_letter_code
_entity_poly.pdbx_strand_id
1 'polypeptide(L)'
;MKVSREQMAENRRRILDVASRLFKDKGFDAVSVAEVMKAAGMTHGGFYGHFSSKDDLVAQTLAHALAGDSFGDGEFSDFVRSYLAPRHRDNPGKGCPTAGLAAAIRHQTPAAKAAMT
;
A
#
# COMPACT_ATOMS: atom_id res chain seq x y z
N MET A 1 -9.70 -27.43 3.78
CA MET A 1 -8.22 -27.42 3.79
C MET A 1 -7.77 -26.27 4.67
N LYS A 2 -7.02 -26.52 5.76
CA LYS A 2 -6.62 -25.49 6.73
C LYS A 2 -5.45 -24.70 6.15
N VAL A 3 -5.64 -23.39 5.93
CA VAL A 3 -4.55 -22.51 5.47
C VAL A 3 -3.46 -22.50 6.55
N SER A 4 -2.20 -22.70 6.16
CA SER A 4 -1.09 -22.64 7.11
C SER A 4 -0.88 -21.20 7.60
N ARG A 5 -0.24 -21.02 8.75
CA ARG A 5 0.11 -19.66 9.25
C ARG A 5 0.98 -18.90 8.25
N GLU A 6 1.88 -19.61 7.59
CA GLU A 6 2.76 -19.07 6.55
C GLU A 6 1.97 -18.59 5.34
N GLN A 7 1.03 -19.41 4.85
CA GLN A 7 0.17 -19.03 3.72
C GLN A 7 -0.78 -17.88 4.07
N MET A 8 -1.25 -17.78 5.32
CA MET A 8 -1.99 -16.60 5.79
C MET A 8 -1.13 -15.33 5.77
N ALA A 9 0.14 -15.42 6.18
CA ALA A 9 1.06 -14.29 6.18
C ALA A 9 1.40 -13.84 4.75
N GLU A 10 1.63 -14.79 3.83
CA GLU A 10 1.87 -14.50 2.42
C GLU A 10 0.65 -13.85 1.75
N ASN A 11 -0.55 -14.38 2.00
CA ASN A 11 -1.79 -13.78 1.51
C ASN A 11 -1.97 -12.35 2.04
N ARG A 12 -1.69 -12.12 3.33
CA ARG A 12 -1.75 -10.78 3.93
C ARG A 12 -0.75 -9.82 3.26
N ARG A 13 0.50 -10.25 3.05
CA ARG A 13 1.51 -9.46 2.33
C ARG A 13 1.02 -9.10 0.92
N ARG A 14 0.51 -10.07 0.19
CA ARG A 14 -0.02 -9.87 -1.17
C ARG A 14 -1.17 -8.86 -1.20
N ILE A 15 -2.08 -8.92 -0.22
CA ILE A 15 -3.17 -7.94 -0.10
C ILE A 15 -2.61 -6.54 0.12
N LEU A 16 -1.62 -6.38 1.01
CA LEU A 16 -0.99 -5.10 1.31
C LEU A 16 -0.23 -4.53 0.09
N ASP A 17 0.50 -5.36 -0.66
CA ASP A 17 1.21 -4.94 -1.88
C ASP A 17 0.23 -4.41 -2.94
N VAL A 18 -0.87 -5.12 -3.15
CA VAL A 18 -1.93 -4.74 -4.09
C VAL A 18 -2.66 -3.48 -3.63
N ALA A 19 -3.01 -3.41 -2.35
CA ALA A 19 -3.65 -2.23 -1.77
C ALA A 19 -2.76 -0.99 -1.90
N SER A 20 -1.46 -1.12 -1.61
CA SER A 20 -0.48 -0.03 -1.73
C SER A 20 -0.45 0.52 -3.15
N ARG A 21 -0.39 -0.36 -4.15
CA ARG A 21 -0.44 0.05 -5.55
C ARG A 21 -1.74 0.77 -5.89
N LEU A 22 -2.88 0.20 -5.54
CA LEU A 22 -4.20 0.77 -5.86
C LEU A 22 -4.43 2.12 -5.17
N PHE A 23 -4.06 2.25 -3.90
CA PHE A 23 -4.19 3.51 -3.18
C PHE A 23 -3.30 4.60 -3.78
N LYS A 24 -2.05 4.29 -4.14
CA LYS A 24 -1.18 5.27 -4.80
C LYS A 24 -1.69 5.64 -6.21
N ASP A 25 -2.30 4.71 -6.94
CA ASP A 25 -2.85 4.97 -8.28
C ASP A 25 -4.15 5.78 -8.25
N LYS A 26 -5.03 5.55 -7.26
CA LYS A 26 -6.42 6.03 -7.28
C LYS A 26 -6.84 6.84 -6.05
N GLY A 27 -6.03 6.87 -5.00
CA GLY A 27 -6.38 7.39 -3.67
C GLY A 27 -7.14 6.37 -2.81
N PHE A 28 -7.32 6.69 -1.53
CA PHE A 28 -7.99 5.80 -0.57
C PHE A 28 -9.49 5.66 -0.85
N ASP A 29 -10.17 6.77 -1.18
CA ASP A 29 -11.63 6.81 -1.26
C ASP A 29 -12.16 6.06 -2.48
N ALA A 30 -11.47 6.19 -3.62
CA ALA A 30 -11.85 5.55 -4.88
C ALA A 30 -11.66 4.03 -4.90
N VAL A 31 -10.87 3.47 -3.97
CA VAL A 31 -10.54 2.04 -3.92
C VAL A 31 -11.47 1.32 -2.95
N SER A 32 -12.13 0.25 -3.43
CA SER A 32 -12.99 -0.58 -2.57
C SER A 32 -12.25 -1.81 -2.04
N VAL A 33 -12.72 -2.36 -0.92
CA VAL A 33 -12.22 -3.64 -0.39
C VAL A 33 -12.40 -4.75 -1.43
N ALA A 34 -13.53 -4.79 -2.13
CA ALA A 34 -13.77 -5.77 -3.19
C ALA A 34 -12.77 -5.69 -4.33
N GLU A 35 -12.40 -4.47 -4.73
CA GLU A 35 -11.38 -4.26 -5.77
C GLU A 35 -10.01 -4.76 -5.33
N VAL A 36 -9.58 -4.42 -4.11
CA VAL A 36 -8.32 -4.90 -3.53
C VAL A 36 -8.28 -6.41 -3.47
N MET A 37 -9.32 -7.03 -2.91
CA MET A 37 -9.38 -8.48 -2.75
C MET A 37 -9.39 -9.19 -4.11
N LYS A 38 -10.17 -8.69 -5.08
CA LYS A 38 -10.19 -9.21 -6.45
C LYS A 38 -8.80 -9.11 -7.09
N ALA A 39 -8.12 -7.97 -6.98
CA ALA A 39 -6.79 -7.77 -7.53
C ALA A 39 -5.72 -8.64 -6.81
N ALA A 40 -5.92 -8.95 -5.53
CA ALA A 40 -5.09 -9.88 -4.77
C ALA A 40 -5.39 -11.36 -5.07
N GLY A 41 -6.43 -11.67 -5.87
CA GLY A 41 -6.85 -13.05 -6.14
C GLY A 41 -7.54 -13.71 -4.93
N MET A 42 -8.14 -12.91 -4.06
CA MET A 42 -8.78 -13.34 -2.82
C MET A 42 -10.29 -13.07 -2.86
N THR A 43 -11.06 -13.85 -2.10
CA THR A 43 -12.51 -13.63 -2.01
C THR A 43 -12.82 -12.42 -1.12
N HIS A 44 -13.96 -11.76 -1.36
CA HIS A 44 -14.41 -10.65 -0.51
C HIS A 44 -14.57 -11.09 0.96
N GLY A 45 -15.10 -12.30 1.20
CA GLY A 45 -15.27 -12.84 2.55
C GLY A 45 -13.94 -13.10 3.29
N GLY A 46 -12.85 -13.37 2.55
CA GLY A 46 -11.52 -13.55 3.13
C GLY A 46 -10.96 -12.27 3.77
N PHE A 47 -11.52 -11.10 3.46
CA PHE A 47 -11.04 -9.81 3.95
C PHE A 47 -11.05 -9.76 5.49
N TYR A 48 -12.17 -10.18 6.09
CA TYR A 48 -12.36 -10.12 7.54
C TYR A 48 -11.47 -11.11 8.31
N GLY A 49 -10.82 -12.05 7.62
CA GLY A 49 -9.77 -12.88 8.21
C GLY A 49 -8.40 -12.19 8.31
N HIS A 50 -8.22 -11.06 7.63
CA HIS A 50 -6.95 -10.32 7.56
C HIS A 50 -7.05 -8.90 8.15
N PHE A 51 -8.19 -8.24 7.97
CA PHE A 51 -8.40 -6.84 8.33
C PHE A 51 -9.79 -6.65 8.94
N SER A 52 -9.88 -5.74 9.91
CA SER A 52 -11.13 -5.46 10.61
C SER A 52 -12.04 -4.47 9.88
N SER A 53 -11.46 -3.57 9.07
CA SER A 53 -12.16 -2.54 8.32
C SER A 53 -11.32 -2.00 7.16
N LYS A 54 -11.93 -1.20 6.27
CA LYS A 54 -11.17 -0.50 5.21
C LYS A 54 -10.12 0.45 5.80
N ASP A 55 -10.44 1.13 6.90
CA ASP A 55 -9.51 2.04 7.57
C ASP A 55 -8.31 1.29 8.16
N ASP A 56 -8.55 0.10 8.71
CA ASP A 56 -7.50 -0.80 9.20
C ASP A 56 -6.60 -1.28 8.05
N LEU A 57 -7.19 -1.66 6.91
CA LEU A 57 -6.44 -1.95 5.69
C LEU A 57 -5.57 -0.76 5.27
N VAL A 58 -6.10 0.47 5.26
CA VAL A 58 -5.35 1.69 4.90
C VAL A 58 -4.15 1.87 5.82
N ALA A 59 -4.37 1.85 7.14
CA ALA A 59 -3.29 2.04 8.12
C ALA A 59 -2.19 0.98 7.99
N GLN A 60 -2.58 -0.30 7.89
CA GLN A 60 -1.62 -1.40 7.74
C GLN A 60 -0.89 -1.35 6.39
N THR A 61 -1.56 -0.91 5.32
CA THR A 61 -0.95 -0.74 4.00
C THR A 61 0.11 0.34 4.00
N LEU A 62 -0.15 1.46 4.67
CA LEU A 62 0.83 2.55 4.80
C LEU A 62 2.05 2.11 5.61
N ALA A 63 1.84 1.46 6.76
CA ALA A 63 2.93 0.90 7.56
C ALA A 63 3.78 -0.09 6.77
N HIS A 64 3.14 -0.97 5.98
CA HIS A 64 3.82 -1.92 5.10
C HIS A 64 4.62 -1.22 3.99
N ALA A 65 4.03 -0.22 3.34
CA ALA A 65 4.67 0.49 2.23
C ALA A 65 5.87 1.33 2.68
N LEU A 66 5.80 1.94 3.87
CA LEU A 66 6.87 2.80 4.39
C LEU A 66 7.99 2.03 5.08
N ALA A 67 7.72 0.84 5.63
CA ALA A 67 8.76 -0.05 6.13
C ALA A 67 9.71 -0.54 5.03
N GLY A 68 9.27 -0.49 3.76
CA GLY A 68 10.02 -0.95 2.59
C GLY A 68 10.90 0.09 1.91
N ASP A 69 10.91 1.36 2.35
CA ASP A 69 11.77 2.40 1.76
C ASP A 69 13.22 2.20 2.21
N SER A 70 13.88 1.22 1.59
CA SER A 70 15.33 1.14 1.55
C SER A 70 15.81 2.03 0.41
N PHE A 71 16.38 3.18 0.74
CA PHE A 71 17.26 3.87 -0.21
C PHE A 71 18.35 2.86 -0.57
N GLY A 72 18.37 2.39 -1.82
CA GLY A 72 19.37 1.41 -2.25
C GLY A 72 20.78 1.94 -2.04
N ASP A 73 21.77 1.06 -2.00
CA ASP A 73 23.19 1.38 -1.73
C ASP A 73 23.89 2.23 -2.83
N GLY A 74 23.11 2.85 -3.73
CA GLY A 74 23.59 3.63 -4.86
C GLY A 74 23.90 5.09 -4.53
N GLU A 75 24.45 5.80 -5.51
CA GLU A 75 24.73 7.23 -5.35
C GLU A 75 23.41 8.01 -5.19
N PHE A 76 23.39 8.95 -4.24
CA PHE A 76 22.22 9.79 -3.99
C PHE A 76 21.74 10.53 -5.26
N SER A 77 22.68 10.94 -6.13
CA SER A 77 22.32 11.64 -7.37
C SER A 77 21.53 10.76 -8.34
N ASP A 78 21.83 9.46 -8.42
CA ASP A 78 21.09 8.50 -9.23
C ASP A 78 19.71 8.21 -8.66
N PHE A 79 19.60 8.14 -7.32
CA PHE A 79 18.30 8.08 -6.66
C PHE A 79 17.45 9.31 -7.00
N VAL A 80 18.00 10.54 -6.86
CA VAL A 80 17.29 11.78 -7.18
C VAL A 80 16.85 11.83 -8.65
N ARG A 81 17.74 11.47 -9.58
CA ARG A 81 17.41 11.38 -11.02
C ARG A 81 16.29 10.40 -11.29
N SER A 82 16.31 9.25 -10.63
CA SER A 82 15.28 8.22 -10.80
C SER A 82 13.94 8.65 -10.20
N TYR A 83 13.98 9.27 -9.02
CA TYR A 83 12.82 9.75 -8.30
C TYR A 83 12.11 10.91 -9.01
N LEU A 84 12.86 11.86 -9.57
CA LEU A 84 12.30 13.04 -10.25
C LEU A 84 12.00 12.82 -11.74
N ALA A 85 12.29 11.64 -12.30
CA ALA A 85 12.07 11.36 -13.71
C ALA A 85 10.57 11.25 -14.06
N PRO A 86 10.15 11.58 -15.30
CA PRO A 86 8.76 11.42 -15.75
C PRO A 86 8.19 10.02 -15.52
N ARG A 87 9.04 8.99 -15.64
CA ARG A 87 8.66 7.60 -15.35
C ARG A 87 8.11 7.41 -13.93
N HIS A 88 8.61 8.13 -12.93
CA HIS A 88 8.10 8.04 -11.56
C HIS A 88 6.78 8.81 -11.44
N ARG A 89 6.73 10.05 -11.95
CA ARG A 89 5.52 10.89 -12.01
C ARG A 89 4.34 10.17 -12.66
N ASP A 90 4.59 9.47 -13.77
CA ASP A 90 3.56 8.84 -14.59
C ASP A 90 3.20 7.43 -14.09
N ASN A 91 3.85 6.92 -13.02
CA ASN A 91 3.59 5.59 -12.44
C ASN A 91 3.43 5.63 -10.90
N PRO A 92 2.47 6.39 -10.35
CA PRO A 92 2.32 6.58 -8.91
C PRO A 92 2.14 5.27 -8.14
N GLY A 93 1.47 4.26 -8.69
CA GLY A 93 1.30 2.93 -8.11
C GLY A 93 2.60 2.18 -7.80
N LYS A 94 3.70 2.54 -8.48
CA LYS A 94 5.05 2.00 -8.22
C LYS A 94 5.98 3.02 -7.57
N GLY A 95 5.53 4.26 -7.40
CA GLY A 95 6.30 5.34 -6.79
C GLY A 95 6.28 5.33 -5.26
N CYS A 96 6.87 6.38 -4.68
CA CYS A 96 6.92 6.60 -3.24
C CYS A 96 5.50 6.86 -2.69
N PRO A 97 5.08 6.19 -1.60
CA PRO A 97 3.77 6.42 -0.99
C PRO A 97 3.59 7.87 -0.54
N THR A 98 4.62 8.51 -0.01
CA THR A 98 4.57 9.92 0.40
C THR A 98 4.27 10.85 -0.77
N ALA A 99 4.90 10.63 -1.94
CA ALA A 99 4.65 11.43 -3.13
C ALA A 99 3.19 11.34 -3.61
N GLY A 100 2.60 10.13 -3.56
CA GLY A 100 1.25 9.89 -4.05
C GLY A 100 0.13 10.20 -3.05
N LEU A 101 0.39 10.11 -1.73
CA LEU A 101 -0.67 10.05 -0.71
C LEU A 101 -0.59 11.15 0.36
N ALA A 102 0.47 11.96 0.42
CA ALA A 102 0.63 12.96 1.48
C ALA A 102 -0.54 13.95 1.57
N ALA A 103 -1.15 14.36 0.45
CA ALA A 103 -2.32 15.23 0.49
C ALA A 103 -3.58 14.49 0.94
N ALA A 104 -3.74 13.22 0.59
CA ALA A 104 -4.92 12.43 0.90
C ALA A 104 -4.98 11.99 2.38
N ILE A 105 -3.83 11.81 3.02
CA ILE A 105 -3.75 11.28 4.40
C ILE A 105 -4.46 12.17 5.43
N ARG A 106 -4.56 13.47 5.17
CA ARG A 106 -5.24 14.43 6.07
C ARG A 106 -6.70 14.09 6.33
N HIS A 107 -7.34 13.35 5.42
CA HIS A 107 -8.74 12.94 5.50
C HIS A 107 -8.95 11.56 6.15
N GLN A 108 -7.86 10.87 6.52
CA GLN A 108 -7.92 9.51 7.03
C GLN A 108 -7.95 9.47 8.57
N THR A 109 -8.11 8.26 9.10
CA THR A 109 -8.14 8.00 10.55
C THR A 109 -6.83 8.39 11.24
N PRO A 110 -6.84 8.63 12.57
CA PRO A 110 -5.62 8.91 13.32
C PRO A 110 -4.55 7.83 13.17
N ALA A 111 -4.94 6.55 13.13
CA ALA A 111 -4.02 5.43 12.93
C ALA A 111 -3.33 5.48 11.55
N ALA A 112 -4.07 5.80 10.49
CA ALA A 112 -3.50 5.96 9.16
C ALA A 112 -2.54 7.16 9.09
N LYS A 113 -2.90 8.28 9.71
CA LYS A 113 -2.04 9.47 9.79
C LYS A 113 -0.72 9.17 10.50
N ALA A 114 -0.77 8.48 11.63
CA ALA A 114 0.41 8.09 12.40
C ALA A 114 1.35 7.16 11.63
N ALA A 115 0.85 6.39 10.66
CA ALA A 115 1.70 5.53 9.83
C ALA A 115 2.61 6.32 8.86
N MET A 116 2.30 7.60 8.56
CA MET A 116 3.08 8.45 7.63
C MET A 116 3.96 9.51 8.32
N THR A 117 4.10 9.47 9.65
CA THR A 117 4.85 10.43 10.47
C THR A 117 5.78 9.72 11.41
#